data_AF-A0A926RFF2-F1
#
_entry.id   AF-A0A926RFF2-F1
#
_cell.length_a   1.000
_cell.length_b   1.000
_cell.length_c   1.000
_cell.angle_alpha   90.00
_cell.angle_beta   90.00
_cell.angle_gamma   90.00
#
_symmetry.space_group_name_H-M   'P 1'
#
loop_
_entity.id
_entity.type
_entity.pdbx_description
1 polymer ?
#
loop_
_entity_poly.entity_id
_entity_poly.type
_entity_poly.pdbx_seq_one_letter_code
_entity_poly.pdbx_strand_id
1 'polypeptide(L)'
;MGLLPLEFENGQGINELKIESSDQFSLLGLNDITNENKKVLMKIHKQTGDIIEVTLNARLDVPEEVNFWKNGGILPTAYKEA
;
A
#
# COMPACT_ATOMS: atom_id res chain seq x y z
N MET A 1 -6.93 8.66 -9.56
CA MET A 1 -7.68 8.92 -8.30
C MET A 1 -6.79 8.84 -7.05
N GLY A 2 -5.45 8.83 -7.15
CA GLY A 2 -4.57 8.87 -5.98
C GLY A 2 -4.60 7.63 -5.06
N LEU A 3 -5.33 6.59 -5.45
CA LEU A 3 -5.40 5.33 -4.70
C LEU A 3 -4.11 4.52 -4.92
N LEU A 4 -3.63 3.89 -3.85
CA LEU A 4 -2.51 2.96 -3.90
C LEU A 4 -3.04 1.52 -3.94
N PRO A 5 -2.96 0.80 -5.08
CA PRO A 5 -3.32 -0.60 -5.11
C PRO A 5 -2.26 -1.41 -4.37
N LEU A 6 -2.69 -2.17 -3.35
CA LEU A 6 -1.83 -3.03 -2.54
C LEU A 6 -2.22 -4.49 -2.76
N GLU A 7 -1.22 -5.35 -2.81
CA GLU A 7 -1.35 -6.79 -3.00
C GLU A 7 -0.54 -7.53 -1.93
N PHE A 8 -1.09 -8.61 -1.39
CA PHE A 8 -0.36 -9.49 -0.48
C PHE A 8 0.73 -10.26 -1.24
N GLU A 9 1.85 -10.58 -0.58
CA GLU A 9 2.81 -11.52 -1.15
C GLU A 9 2.19 -12.92 -1.30
N ASN A 10 2.74 -13.72 -2.21
CA ASN A 10 2.19 -15.03 -2.54
C ASN A 10 2.16 -15.94 -1.28
N GLY A 11 0.99 -16.51 -1.00
CA GLY A 11 0.76 -17.33 0.20
C GLY A 11 0.36 -16.52 1.45
N GLN A 12 0.19 -15.20 1.32
CA GLN A 12 -0.40 -14.35 2.36
C GLN A 12 -1.76 -13.85 1.91
N GLY A 13 -2.68 -13.73 2.87
CA GLY A 13 -4.03 -13.30 2.59
C GLY A 13 -4.85 -13.13 3.86
N ILE A 14 -6.12 -12.77 3.68
CA ILE A 14 -7.06 -12.50 4.78
C ILE A 14 -7.20 -13.73 5.69
N ASN A 15 -7.32 -14.93 5.09
CA ASN A 15 -7.51 -16.17 5.83
C ASN A 15 -6.24 -16.59 6.59
N GLU A 16 -5.08 -16.59 5.92
CA GLU A 16 -3.80 -16.93 6.54
C GLU A 16 -3.43 -15.99 7.69
N LEU A 17 -3.69 -14.69 7.54
CA LEU A 17 -3.41 -13.66 8.55
C LEU A 17 -4.55 -13.51 9.58
N LYS A 18 -5.61 -14.32 9.44
CA LYS A 18 -6.83 -14.31 10.26
C LYS A 18 -7.35 -12.90 10.48
N ILE A 19 -7.43 -12.12 9.41
CA ILE A 19 -7.83 -10.72 9.46
C ILE A 19 -9.32 -10.65 9.79
N GLU A 20 -9.63 -9.93 10.86
CA GLU A 20 -10.98 -9.69 11.33
C GLU A 20 -11.39 -8.25 11.02
N SER A 21 -12.70 -8.02 10.91
CA SER A 21 -13.24 -6.68 10.62
C SER A 21 -12.96 -5.64 11.72
N SER A 22 -12.64 -6.06 12.94
CA SER A 22 -12.28 -5.20 14.07
C SER A 22 -10.80 -4.84 14.14
N ASP A 23 -9.96 -5.45 13.29
CA ASP A 23 -8.52 -5.18 13.28
C ASP A 23 -8.25 -3.77 12.74
N GLN A 24 -7.23 -3.10 13.31
CA GLN A 24 -6.76 -1.82 12.78
C GLN A 24 -5.49 -2.03 11.95
N PHE A 25 -5.40 -1.33 10.83
CA PHE A 25 -4.27 -1.46 9.90
C PHE A 25 -3.47 -0.16 9.85
N SER A 26 -2.17 -0.27 10.08
CA SER A 26 -1.23 0.84 9.92
C SER A 26 -0.28 0.54 8.76
N LEU A 27 -0.21 1.43 7.78
CA LEU A 27 0.71 1.31 6.64
C LEU A 27 1.95 2.17 6.89
N LEU A 28 3.13 1.59 6.74
CA LEU A 28 4.43 2.20 6.95
C LEU A 28 5.27 2.07 5.66
N GLY A 29 6.16 3.04 5.45
CA GLY A 29 7.04 3.05 4.28
C GLY A 29 6.37 3.55 2.99
N LEU A 30 5.19 4.19 3.08
CA LEU A 30 4.51 4.76 1.91
C LEU A 30 5.35 5.83 1.18
N ASN A 31 6.18 6.57 1.93
CA ASN A 31 7.05 7.61 1.36
C ASN A 31 8.27 7.03 0.63
N ASP A 32 8.66 5.81 0.97
CA ASP A 32 9.80 5.09 0.41
C ASP A 32 9.45 4.35 -0.90
N ILE A 33 8.19 4.43 -1.32
CA ILE A 33 7.73 3.85 -2.59
C ILE A 33 8.43 4.57 -3.75
N THR A 34 9.13 3.76 -4.54
CA THR A 34 9.89 4.16 -5.73
C THR A 34 9.61 3.17 -6.87
N ASN A 35 10.14 3.46 -8.06
CA ASN A 35 10.00 2.55 -9.20
C ASN A 35 10.70 1.20 -8.97
N GLU A 36 11.72 1.17 -8.12
CA GLU A 36 12.52 -0.02 -7.81
C GLU A 36 12.04 -0.71 -6.52
N ASN A 37 11.57 0.06 -5.54
CA ASN A 37 11.02 -0.46 -4.29
C ASN A 37 9.54 -0.13 -4.17
N LYS A 38 8.71 -1.16 -4.35
CA LYS A 38 7.25 -1.10 -4.23
C LYS A 38 6.74 -1.86 -3.02
N LYS A 39 7.58 -2.07 -1.99
CA LYS A 39 7.19 -2.78 -0.78
C LYS A 39 6.64 -1.81 0.25
N VAL A 40 5.54 -2.21 0.89
CA VAL A 40 4.86 -1.45 1.95
C VAL A 40 4.71 -2.37 3.15
N LEU A 41 5.05 -1.89 4.34
CA LEU A 41 4.86 -2.65 5.56
C LEU A 41 3.46 -2.34 6.12
N MET A 42 2.62 -3.35 6.26
CA MET A 42 1.35 -3.25 6.96
C MET A 42 1.46 -3.86 8.35
N LYS A 43 1.06 -3.11 9.37
CA LYS A 43 0.88 -3.60 10.74
C LYS A 43 -0.59 -3.81 11.01
N ILE A 44 -0.96 -5.02 11.34
CA ILE A 44 -2.31 -5.41 11.75
C ILE A 44 -2.32 -5.41 13.28
N HIS A 45 -3.03 -4.46 13.87
CA HIS A 45 -3.26 -4.38 15.30
C HIS A 45 -4.52 -5.19 15.61
N LYS A 46 -4.31 -6.37 16.20
CA LYS A 46 -5.39 -7.25 16.64
C LYS A 46 -6.06 -6.69 17.88
N GLN A 47 -7.34 -6.98 18.03
CA GLN A 47 -8.09 -6.61 19.25
C GLN A 47 -7.54 -7.29 20.52
N THR A 48 -6.83 -8.42 20.37
CA THR A 48 -6.13 -9.11 21.47
C THR A 48 -4.91 -8.34 21.99
N GLY A 49 -4.46 -7.32 21.26
CA GLY A 49 -3.24 -6.56 21.55
C GLY A 49 -2.02 -7.01 20.74
N ASP A 50 -2.11 -8.13 20.02
CA ASP A 50 -1.05 -8.61 19.14
C ASP A 50 -0.89 -7.70 17.92
N ILE A 51 0.35 -7.55 17.47
CA ILE A 51 0.68 -6.80 16.24
C ILE A 51 1.31 -7.78 15.26
N ILE A 52 0.69 -7.92 14.09
CA ILE A 52 1.20 -8.74 12.99
C ILE A 52 1.77 -7.82 11.93
N GLU A 53 3.02 -8.04 11.56
CA GLU A 53 3.67 -7.31 10.48
C GLU A 53 3.63 -8.14 9.20
N VAL A 54 3.14 -7.53 8.11
CA VAL A 54 3.07 -8.17 6.80
C VAL A 54 3.58 -7.22 5.73
N THR A 55 4.32 -7.75 4.76
CA THR A 55 4.80 -6.97 3.62
C THR A 55 3.80 -7.07 2.49
N LEU A 56 3.43 -5.93 1.93
CA LEU A 56 2.54 -5.79 0.78
C LEU A 56 3.33 -5.23 -0.40
N ASN A 57 2.90 -5.60 -1.61
CA ASN A 57 3.40 -5.04 -2.85
C ASN A 57 2.43 -3.96 -3.38
N ALA A 58 2.96 -2.78 -3.67
CA ALA A 58 2.24 -1.74 -4.39
C ALA A 58 2.23 -2.06 -5.88
N ARG A 59 1.04 -2.25 -6.45
CA ARG A 59 0.81 -2.57 -7.87
C ARG A 59 0.82 -1.32 -8.74
N LEU A 60 1.93 -0.60 -8.70
CA LEU A 60 2.24 0.50 -9.61
C LEU A 60 3.12 -0.07 -10.71
N ASP A 61 2.52 -0.70 -11.71
CA ASP A 61 3.23 -1.59 -12.64
C ASP A 61 4.13 -0.79 -13.60
N VAL A 62 3.76 0.44 -13.94
CA VAL A 62 4.53 1.34 -14.82
C VAL A 62 5.23 2.45 -14.03
N PRO A 63 6.45 2.88 -14.43
CA PRO A 63 7.24 3.91 -13.71
C PRO A 63 6.51 5.25 -13.53
N GLU A 64 5.65 5.60 -14.49
CA GLU A 64 4.90 6.85 -14.49
C GLU A 64 3.78 6.86 -13.44
N GLU A 65 3.24 5.70 -13.09
CA GLU A 65 2.18 5.57 -12.07
C GLU A 65 2.65 5.99 -10.68
N VAL A 66 3.93 5.80 -10.35
CA VAL A 66 4.49 6.28 -9.08
C VAL A 66 4.43 7.81 -9.02
N ASN A 67 4.72 8.49 -10.13
CA ASN A 67 4.64 9.95 -10.21
C ASN A 67 3.19 10.44 -10.17
N PHE A 68 2.27 9.76 -10.85
CA PHE A 68 0.84 10.07 -10.75
C PHE A 68 0.33 9.87 -9.32
N TRP A 69 0.70 8.79 -8.66
CA TRP A 69 0.29 8.52 -7.29
C TRP A 69 0.82 9.57 -6.31
N LYS A 70 2.11 9.91 -6.37
CA LYS A 70 2.73 10.96 -5.52
C LYS A 70 2.07 12.33 -5.71
N ASN A 71 1.53 12.59 -6.88
CA ASN A 71 0.83 13.83 -7.18
C ASN A 71 -0.66 13.83 -6.82
N GLY A 72 -1.19 12.74 -6.24
CA GLY A 72 -2.61 12.61 -5.88
C GLY A 72 -3.49 12.11 -7.04
N GLY A 73 -2.88 11.66 -8.13
CA GLY A 73 -3.53 11.06 -9.29
C GLY A 73 -3.21 11.77 -10.61
N ILE A 74 -3.63 11.15 -11.71
CA ILE A 74 -3.36 11.62 -13.08
C ILE A 74 -3.93 13.02 -13.38
N LEU A 75 -5.13 13.33 -12.87
CA LEU A 75 -5.77 14.64 -13.10
C LEU A 75 -5.00 15.79 -12.41
N PRO A 76 -4.64 15.69 -11.11
CA PRO A 76 -3.73 16.64 -10.47
C PRO A 76 -2.39 16.80 -11.18
N THR A 77 -1.80 15.73 -11.71
CA THR A 77 -0.53 15.81 -12.45
C THR A 77 -0.69 16.64 -13.72
N ALA A 78 -1.68 16.31 -14.56
CA ALA A 78 -1.94 17.02 -15.80
C ALA A 78 -2.25 18.51 -15.58
N TYR A 79 -2.90 18.87 -14.47
CA TYR A 79 -3.16 20.27 -14.11
C TYR A 79 -1.91 21.03 -13.64
N LYS A 80 -0.96 20.37 -12.98
CA LYS A 80 0.32 21.01 -12.57
C LYS A 80 1.27 21.26 -13.73
N GLU A 81 1.15 20.49 -14.80
CA GLU A 81 1.98 20.62 -16.00
C GLU A 81 1.45 21.63 -17.03
N ALA A 82 0.21 22.11 -16.84
CA ALA A 82 -0.46 23.12 -17.67
C ALA A 82 -0.22 24.55 -17.14
#